data_AF-A0A367XDQ8-F1
#
_entry.id   AF-A0A367XDQ8-F1
#
_cell.length_a   1.000
_cell.length_b   1.000
_cell.length_c   1.000
_cell.angle_alpha   90.00
_cell.angle_beta   90.00
_cell.angle_gamma   90.00
#
_symmetry.space_group_name_H-M   'P 1'
#
loop_
_entity.id
_entity.type
_entity.pdbx_description
1 polymer ?
#
loop_
_entity_poly.entity_id
_entity_poly.type
_entity_poly.pdbx_seq_one_letter_code
_entity_poly.pdbx_strand_id
1 'polypeptide(L)' 'MTRQSISLTRPNDEWLKAQVESEEYTSKSDVVNDLIRKARELEALREKLVAAEKGGFSDKSPAQIRDDVKVRSRHAGKV' A
#
# COMPACT_ATOMS: atom_id res chain seq x y z
N MET A 1 -14.18 -9.76 15.48
CA MET A 1 -12.77 -10.21 15.38
C MET A 1 -12.57 -11.42 16.28
N THR A 2 -11.87 -12.45 15.82
CA THR A 2 -11.40 -13.53 16.69
C THR A 2 -10.22 -13.03 17.52
N ARG A 3 -10.27 -13.21 18.84
CA ARG A 3 -9.21 -12.73 19.73
C ARG A 3 -7.96 -13.57 19.52
N GLN A 4 -6.87 -12.94 19.09
CA GLN A 4 -5.55 -13.57 19.05
C GLN A 4 -4.72 -13.05 20.22
N SER A 5 -4.05 -13.97 20.93
CA SER A 5 -3.11 -13.62 22.00
C SER A 5 -1.71 -13.67 21.43
N ILE A 6 -1.05 -12.52 21.35
CA ILE A 6 0.32 -12.38 20.85
C ILE A 6 1.20 -11.76 21.94
N SER A 7 2.41 -12.31 22.10
CA SER A 7 3.41 -11.76 23.01
C SER A 7 4.38 -10.91 22.23
N LEU A 8 4.59 -9.67 22.67
CA LEU A 8 5.51 -8.72 22.04
C LEU A 8 6.73 -8.51 22.91
N THR A 9 7.85 -8.15 22.28
CA THR A 9 9.04 -7.72 23.01
C THR A 9 8.75 -6.44 23.78
N ARG A 10 9.51 -6.21 24.87
CA ARG A 10 9.33 -5.03 25.72
C ARG A 10 9.35 -3.70 24.94
N PRO A 11 10.31 -3.44 24.02
CA PRO A 11 10.33 -2.19 23.26
C PRO A 11 9.08 -2.00 22.38
N ASN A 12 8.56 -3.08 21.80
CA ASN A 12 7.37 -3.02 20.95
C ASN A 12 6.10 -2.76 21.78
N ASP A 13 5.99 -3.36 22.98
CA ASP A 13 4.88 -3.07 23.89
C ASP A 13 4.90 -1.61 24.37
N GLU A 14 6.08 -1.08 24.70
CA GLU A 14 6.27 0.32 25.10
C GLU A 14 5.92 1.27 23.95
N TRP A 15 6.36 0.97 22.73
CA TRP A 15 5.98 1.75 21.55
C TRP A 15 4.47 1.73 21.29
N LEU A 16 3.81 0.57 21.38
CA LEU A 16 2.36 0.47 21.22
C LEU A 16 1.58 1.22 22.31
N LYS A 17 2.08 1.24 23.56
CA LYS A 17 1.50 2.07 24.63
C LYS A 17 1.57 3.55 24.28
N ALA A 18 2.73 4.03 23.82
CA ALA A 18 2.90 5.43 23.44
C ALA A 18 1.94 5.87 22.31
N GLN A 19 1.59 4.97 21.38
CA GLN A 19 0.60 5.25 20.33
C GLN A 19 -0.85 5.33 20.85
N VAL A 20 -1.18 4.60 21.92
CA VAL A 20 -2.49 4.72 22.57
C VAL A 20 -2.54 5.96 23.46
N GLU A 21 -1.43 6.29 24.12
CA GLU A 21 -1.28 7.51 24.94
C GLU A 21 -1.33 8.79 24.12
N SER A 22 -1.00 8.76 22.82
CA SER A 22 -1.18 9.92 21.93
C SER A 22 -2.64 10.18 21.55
N GLU A 23 -3.59 9.39 22.06
CA GLU A 23 -5.04 9.46 21.77
C GLU A 23 -5.40 9.25 20.29
N GLU A 24 -4.43 8.90 19.44
CA GLU A 24 -4.66 8.57 18.03
C GLU A 24 -5.35 7.21 17.85
N TYR A 25 -5.22 6.32 18.85
CA TYR A 25 -5.79 4.97 18.82
C TYR A 25 -6.44 4.61 20.14
N THR A 26 -7.60 3.94 20.08
CA THR A 26 -8.38 3.52 21.26
C THR A 26 -7.76 2.33 21.97
N SER A 27 -6.99 1.49 21.27
CA SER A 27 -6.37 0.30 21.84
C SER A 27 -5.11 -0.14 21.09
N LYS A 28 -4.27 -0.93 21.76
CA LYS A 28 -3.10 -1.56 21.12
C LYS A 28 -3.49 -2.46 19.95
N SER A 29 -4.65 -3.12 20.04
CA SER A 29 -5.17 -3.95 18.95
C SER A 29 -5.49 -3.11 17.72
N ASP A 30 -5.99 -1.89 17.88
CA ASP A 30 -6.25 -0.98 16.76
C ASP A 30 -4.96 -0.56 16.07
N VAL A 31 -3.91 -0.25 16.84
CA VAL A 31 -2.58 0.05 16.29
C VAL A 31 -2.04 -1.14 15.48
N VAL A 32 -2.13 -2.36 16.02
CA VAL A 32 -1.69 -3.57 15.33
C VAL A 32 -2.49 -3.83 14.06
N ASN A 33 -3.81 -3.64 14.10
CA ASN A 33 -4.66 -3.79 12.92
C ASN A 33 -4.30 -2.77 11.82
N ASP A 34 -4.02 -1.53 12.21
CA ASP A 34 -3.62 -0.49 11.28
C ASP A 34 -2.23 -0.78 10.66
N LEU A 35 -1.30 -1.30 11.45
CA LEU A 35 -0.01 -1.78 10.95
C LEU A 35 -0.17 -2.91 9.93
N ILE A 36 -1.07 -3.87 10.18
CA ILE A 36 -1.37 -4.97 9.23
C ILE A 36 -1.94 -4.39 7.93
N ARG A 37 -2.84 -3.41 8.01
CA ARG A 37 -3.41 -2.74 6.84
C ARG A 37 -2.31 -2.05 6.01
N LYS A 38 -1.46 -1.25 6.67
CA LYS A 38 -0.31 -0.59 6.03
C LYS A 38 0.66 -1.59 5.39
N ALA A 39 0.93 -2.71 6.05
CA ALA A 39 1.80 -3.76 5.51
C ALA A 39 1.24 -4.34 4.21
N ARG A 40 -0.07 -4.65 4.16
CA ARG A 40 -0.74 -5.15 2.95
C ARG A 40 -0.72 -4.14 1.80
N GLU A 41 -0.92 -2.86 2.10
CA GLU A 41 -0.84 -1.78 1.11
C GLU A 41 0.57 -1.67 0.52
N LEU A 42 1.60 -1.75 1.38
CA LEU A 42 3.00 -1.74 0.95
C LEU A 42 3.38 -2.98 0.14
N GLU A 43 2.87 -4.16 0.48
CA GLU A 43 3.06 -5.38 -0.32
C GLU A 43 2.48 -5.21 -1.72
N ALA A 44 1.23 -4.75 -1.83
CA ALA A 44 0.60 -4.50 -3.13
C ALA A 44 1.36 -3.45 -3.97
N LEU A 45 1.92 -2.43 -3.33
CA LEU A 45 2.78 -1.46 -4.01
C LEU A 45 4.09 -2.09 -4.48
N ARG A 46 4.75 -2.88 -3.63
CA ARG A 46 5.99 -3.59 -3.97
C ARG A 46 5.78 -4.55 -5.14
N GLU A 47 4.68 -5.30 -5.15
CA GLU A 47 4.35 -6.20 -6.27
C GLU A 47 4.21 -5.43 -7.58
N LYS A 48 3.51 -4.29 -7.57
CA LYS A 48 3.38 -3.43 -8.76
C LYS A 48 4.72 -2.89 -9.23
N LEU A 49 5.58 -2.47 -8.32
CA LEU A 49 6.93 -1.99 -8.65
C LEU A 49 7.78 -3.10 -9.27
N VAL A 50 7.80 -4.28 -8.67
CA VAL A 50 8.53 -5.44 -9.21
C VAL A 50 8.00 -5.83 -10.59
N ALA A 51 6.68 -5.80 -10.79
CA ALA A 51 6.09 -6.05 -12.10
C ALA A 51 6.49 -4.99 -13.13
N ALA A 52 6.54 -3.72 -12.74
CA ALA A 52 6.98 -2.62 -13.59
C ALA A 52 8.48 -2.75 -13.95
N GLU A 53 9.33 -3.07 -12.99
CA GLU A 53 10.77 -3.27 -13.20
C GLU A 53 11.05 -4.45 -14.15
N LYS A 54 10.31 -5.56 -14.00
CA LYS A 54 10.39 -6.70 -14.92
C LYS A 54 9.88 -6.38 -16.33
N GLY A 55 8.96 -5.42 -16.45
CA GLY A 55 8.40 -4.97 -17.71
C GLY A 55 9.36 -4.13 -18.57
N GLY A 56 10.49 -3.70 -18.00
CA GLY A 56 11.47 -2.85 -18.67
C GLY A 56 11.03 -1.38 -18.75
N PHE A 57 11.96 -0.52 -19.17
CA PHE A 57 11.71 0.92 -19.34
C PHE A 57 11.20 1.21 -20.75
N SER A 58 10.30 2.19 -20.87
CA SER A 58 9.83 2.67 -22.17
C SER A 58 10.61 3.89 -22.60
N ASP A 59 11.08 3.91 -23.85
CA ASP A 59 11.74 5.08 -24.46
C ASP A 59 10.75 6.15 -24.95
N LYS A 60 9.46 6.00 -24.66
CA LYS A 60 8.43 6.93 -25.14
C LYS A 60 8.48 8.24 -24.36
N SER A 61 8.47 9.34 -25.11
CA SER A 61 8.29 10.67 -24.53
C SER A 61 6.88 10.86 -23.96
N PRO A 62 6.68 11.77 -22.99
CA PRO A 62 5.36 12.10 -22.45
C PRO A 62 4.32 12.50 -23.52
N ALA A 63 4.76 13.13 -24.62
CA ALA A 63 3.89 13.50 -25.73
C ALA A 63 3.38 12.27 -26.49
N GLN A 64 4.27 11.32 -26.80
CA GLN A 64 3.93 10.06 -27.46
C GLN A 64 3.00 9.19 -26.60
N ILE A 65 3.23 9.13 -25.28
CA ILE A 65 2.33 8.42 -24.35
C ILE A 65 0.93 9.03 -24.39
N ARG A 66 0.82 10.37 -24.39
CA ARG A 66 -0.46 11.07 -24.44
C ARG A 66 -1.22 10.78 -25.74
N ASP A 67 -0.53 10.79 -26.87
CA ASP A 67 -1.16 10.53 -28.16
C ASP A 67 -1.57 9.06 -28.29
N ASP A 68 -0.74 8.11 -27.82
CA ASP A 68 -1.11 6.69 -27.73
C ASP A 68 -2.37 6.49 -26.87
N VAL A 69 -2.48 7.17 -25.73
CA VAL A 69 -3.67 7.11 -24.87
C VAL A 69 -4.90 7.66 -25.60
N LYS A 70 -4.80 8.81 -26.27
CA LYS A 70 -5.93 9.37 -27.06
C LYS A 70 -6.38 8.41 -28.16
N VAL A 71 -5.42 7.77 -28.85
CA VAL A 71 -5.72 6.78 -29.89
C VAL A 71 -6.45 5.58 -29.29
N ARG A 72 -5.98 5.03 -28.17
CA ARG A 72 -6.64 3.91 -27.48
C ARG A 72 -8.05 4.26 -27.00
N SER A 73 -8.25 5.42 -26.38
CA SER A 73 -9.57 5.85 -25.91
C SER A 73 -10.59 6.03 -27.04
N ARG A 74 -10.16 6.50 -28.22
CA ARG A 74 -11.02 6.62 -29.41
C ARG A 74 -11.46 5.26 -29.98
N HIS A 75 -10.67 4.21 -29.80
CA HIS A 75 -11.02 2.86 -30.22
C HIS A 75 -11.87 2.13 -29.17
N ALA A 76 -11.63 2.37 -27.88
CA ALA A 76 -12.43 1.78 -26.80
C ALA A 76 -13.87 2.31 -26.74
N GLY A 77 -14.13 3.53 -27.23
CA GLY A 77 -15.48 4.10 -27.36
C GLY A 77 -16.23 3.70 -28.63
N LYS A 78 -15.66 2.84 -29.48
CA LYS A 78 -16.33 2.21 -30.62
C LYS A 78 -16.65 0.75 -30.27
N VAL A 79 -17.58 0.55 -29.33
CA VAL A 79 -18.33 -0.69 -29.11
C VAL A 79 -19.79 -0.30 -28.99
#